data_AF-A0A4Y2GQ10-F1
#
_entry.id   AF-A0A4Y2GQ10-F1
#
_cell.length_a   1.000
_cell.length_b   1.000
_cell.length_c   1.000
_cell.angle_alpha   90.00
_cell.angle_beta   90.00
_cell.angle_gamma   90.00
#
_symmetry.space_group_name_H-M   'P 1'
#
loop_
_entity.id
_entity.type
_entity.pdbx_description
1 polymer ?
#
loop_
_entity_poly.entity_id
_entity_poly.type
_entity_poly.pdbx_seq_one_letter_code
_entity_poly.pdbx_strand_id
1 'polypeptide(L)'
;MRSRTPFRQMQFKPSCLNYTERIVLVCCEVYRADRKTNMPAESSPFAFPKLDGSNYTSWKEDMKVVLMDRGCWSFIIEEDKPCPEQATEKEKFEYVWRKQRCYTTIYQGIERKFLPLIRHTRDGKEAWNILKSNFEPTSKARLAVLIDEFFELKFNPEEEN
;
A
#
# COMPACT_ATOMS: atom_id res chain seq x y z
N MET A 1 0.23 -46.59 -12.47
CA MET A 1 0.63 -45.27 -12.99
C MET A 1 -0.64 -44.48 -13.32
N ARG A 2 -1.00 -43.46 -12.52
CA ARG A 2 -2.18 -42.62 -12.80
C ARG A 2 -1.76 -41.42 -13.64
N SER A 3 -2.27 -41.33 -14.85
CA SER A 3 -2.11 -40.22 -15.78
C SER A 3 -2.76 -38.96 -15.22
N ARG A 4 -1.99 -37.87 -15.11
CA ARG A 4 -2.51 -36.54 -14.79
C ARG A 4 -3.09 -35.91 -16.05
N THR A 5 -4.39 -35.64 -16.05
CA THR A 5 -5.06 -34.80 -17.06
C THR A 5 -4.52 -33.37 -16.93
N PRO A 6 -4.13 -32.69 -18.03
CA PRO A 6 -3.66 -31.31 -17.93
C PRO A 6 -4.83 -30.37 -17.66
N PHE A 7 -4.68 -29.52 -16.65
CA PHE A 7 -5.56 -28.38 -16.41
C PHE A 7 -5.56 -27.50 -17.67
N ARG A 8 -6.66 -27.51 -18.41
CA ARG A 8 -6.89 -26.57 -19.53
C ARG A 8 -6.88 -25.17 -18.93
N GLN A 9 -5.91 -24.34 -19.32
CA GLN A 9 -5.97 -22.91 -19.05
C GLN A 9 -7.26 -22.37 -19.70
N MET A 10 -8.19 -21.90 -18.86
CA MET A 10 -9.41 -21.26 -19.31
C MET A 10 -9.03 -19.90 -19.88
N GLN A 11 -8.85 -19.84 -21.20
CA GLN A 11 -8.66 -18.60 -21.94
C GLN A 11 -9.98 -17.83 -21.91
N PHE A 12 -10.09 -16.84 -21.02
CA PHE A 12 -11.24 -15.94 -20.97
C PHE A 12 -11.23 -15.05 -22.21
N LYS A 13 -12.33 -15.05 -22.98
CA LYS A 13 -12.48 -14.19 -24.15
C LYS A 13 -12.65 -12.72 -23.70
N PRO A 14 -11.90 -11.76 -24.26
CA PRO A 14 -11.94 -10.35 -23.85
C PRO A 14 -13.31 -9.66 -23.97
N SER A 15 -14.19 -10.20 -24.80
CA SER A 15 -15.54 -9.69 -25.03
C SER A 15 -16.49 -9.85 -23.82
N CYS A 16 -16.17 -10.72 -22.86
CA CYS A 16 -17.03 -11.01 -21.70
C CYS A 16 -16.71 -10.19 -20.45
N LEU A 17 -15.69 -9.32 -20.51
CA LEU A 17 -15.20 -8.58 -19.35
C LEU A 17 -15.93 -7.24 -19.21
N ASN A 18 -16.37 -6.93 -17.99
CA ASN A 18 -16.94 -5.63 -17.66
C ASN A 18 -15.86 -4.52 -17.63
N TYR A 19 -16.25 -3.26 -17.59
CA TYR A 19 -15.33 -2.10 -17.66
C TYR A 19 -14.23 -2.16 -16.59
N THR A 20 -14.59 -2.55 -15.37
CA THR A 20 -13.65 -2.73 -14.25
C THR A 20 -12.68 -3.89 -14.47
N GLU A 21 -13.12 -5.01 -15.05
CA GLU A 21 -12.27 -6.17 -15.36
C GLU A 21 -11.29 -5.87 -16.51
N ARG A 22 -11.72 -5.09 -17.51
CA ARG A 22 -10.85 -4.63 -18.60
C ARG A 22 -9.75 -3.71 -18.07
N ILE A 23 -10.09 -2.79 -17.15
CA ILE A 23 -9.10 -1.94 -16.49
C ILE A 23 -8.11 -2.79 -15.69
N VAL A 24 -8.55 -3.78 -14.93
CA VAL A 24 -7.64 -4.65 -14.16
C VAL A 24 -6.73 -5.45 -15.08
N LEU A 25 -7.22 -5.97 -16.20
CA LEU A 25 -6.41 -6.70 -17.17
C LEU A 25 -5.40 -5.80 -17.89
N VAL A 26 -5.82 -4.62 -18.34
CA VAL A 26 -4.92 -3.62 -18.92
C VAL A 26 -3.90 -3.16 -17.88
N CYS A 27 -4.30 -2.92 -16.63
CA CYS A 27 -3.38 -2.61 -15.54
C CYS A 27 -2.42 -3.77 -15.26
N CYS A 28 -2.85 -5.03 -15.34
CA CYS A 28 -1.97 -6.20 -15.19
C CYS A 28 -1.02 -6.36 -16.38
N GLU A 29 -1.44 -6.06 -17.60
CA GLU A 29 -0.61 -6.11 -18.81
C GLU A 29 0.40 -4.96 -18.83
N VAL A 30 -0.02 -3.75 -18.49
CA VAL A 30 0.84 -2.58 -18.32
C VAL A 30 1.80 -2.78 -17.14
N TYR A 31 1.35 -3.35 -16.03
CA TYR A 31 2.22 -3.75 -14.91
C TYR A 31 3.25 -4.80 -15.33
N ARG A 32 2.85 -5.79 -16.14
CA ARG A 32 3.78 -6.79 -16.69
C ARG A 32 4.74 -6.20 -17.73
N ALA A 33 4.31 -5.20 -18.50
CA ALA A 33 5.11 -4.52 -19.50
C ALA A 33 6.13 -3.57 -18.85
N ASP A 34 5.71 -2.74 -17.90
CA ASP A 34 6.59 -1.86 -17.11
C ASP A 34 7.63 -2.68 -16.32
N ARG A 35 7.23 -3.83 -15.76
CA ARG A 35 8.17 -4.78 -15.13
C ARG A 35 9.17 -5.39 -16.13
N LYS A 36 8.79 -5.54 -17.40
CA LYS A 36 9.66 -6.11 -18.44
C LYS A 36 10.62 -5.09 -19.04
N THR A 37 10.27 -3.81 -19.06
CA THR A 37 11.07 -2.76 -19.70
C THR A 37 12.04 -2.06 -18.74
N ASN A 38 11.84 -2.14 -17.41
CA ASN A 38 12.57 -1.30 -16.44
C ASN A 38 13.41 -2.01 -15.36
N MET A 39 13.78 -3.30 -15.48
CA MET A 39 14.84 -3.84 -14.62
C MET A 39 15.49 -5.12 -15.19
N PRO A 40 16.84 -5.25 -15.19
CA PRO A 40 17.46 -6.57 -15.20
C PRO A 40 17.01 -7.33 -13.95
N ALA A 41 17.04 -8.67 -14.01
CA ALA A 41 16.72 -9.54 -12.86
C ALA A 41 17.82 -9.45 -11.78
N GLU A 42 18.00 -8.27 -11.21
CA GLU A 42 18.85 -7.99 -10.07
C GLU A 42 17.95 -8.10 -8.82
N SER A 43 18.41 -8.83 -7.81
CA SER A 43 17.86 -8.71 -6.47
C SER A 43 17.72 -7.23 -6.12
N SER A 44 16.51 -6.77 -5.78
CA SER A 44 16.20 -5.36 -5.54
C SER A 44 17.34 -4.68 -4.75
N PRO A 45 18.05 -3.68 -5.31
CA PRO A 45 19.22 -3.08 -4.67
C PRO A 45 18.88 -2.30 -3.40
N PHE A 46 17.59 -2.07 -3.16
CA PHE A 46 17.07 -1.41 -1.98
C PHE A 46 16.10 -2.35 -1.28
N ALA A 47 16.59 -3.01 -0.23
CA ALA A 47 15.71 -3.66 0.72
C ALA A 47 14.96 -2.58 1.49
N PHE A 48 13.85 -2.11 0.94
CA PHE A 48 12.95 -1.20 1.64
C PHE A 48 12.37 -1.92 2.86
N PRO A 49 12.70 -1.52 4.10
CA PRO A 49 12.21 -2.19 5.29
C PRO A 49 10.69 -2.01 5.37
N LYS A 50 9.97 -3.09 5.63
CA LYS A 50 8.52 -3.01 5.79
C LYS A 50 8.17 -2.43 7.14
N LEU A 51 7.01 -1.77 7.23
CA LEU A 51 6.48 -1.30 8.50
C LEU A 51 6.21 -2.50 9.42
N ASP A 52 6.95 -2.60 10.52
CA ASP A 52 6.93 -3.72 11.47
C ASP A 52 6.33 -3.35 12.84
N GLY A 53 5.99 -2.07 13.01
CA GLY A 53 5.38 -1.48 14.20
C GLY A 53 6.37 -0.76 15.12
N SER A 54 7.66 -1.06 15.00
CA SER A 54 8.74 -0.41 15.77
C SER A 54 9.47 0.68 14.97
N ASN A 55 9.38 0.63 13.64
CA ASN A 55 10.18 1.43 12.73
C ASN A 55 9.43 2.57 12.03
N TYR A 56 8.26 3.00 12.53
CA TYR A 56 7.40 3.94 11.79
C TYR A 56 8.11 5.25 11.41
N THR A 57 8.93 5.82 12.30
CA THR A 57 9.63 7.09 12.04
C THR A 57 10.56 6.99 10.83
N SER A 58 11.40 5.94 10.74
CA SER A 58 12.28 5.74 9.59
C SER A 58 11.49 5.29 8.37
N TRP A 59 10.55 4.35 8.54
CA TRP A 59 9.69 3.86 7.46
C TRP A 59 8.93 4.99 6.75
N LYS A 60 8.44 5.98 7.50
CA LYS A 60 7.70 7.12 6.97
C LYS A 60 8.56 7.96 6.02
N GLU A 61 9.80 8.27 6.41
CA GLU A 61 10.73 9.04 5.57
C GLU A 61 11.15 8.23 4.34
N ASP A 62 11.48 6.96 4.51
CA ASP A 62 11.85 6.09 3.39
C ASP A 62 10.67 5.92 2.42
N MET A 63 9.45 5.70 2.92
CA MET A 63 8.25 5.52 2.09
C MET A 63 7.94 6.79 1.30
N LYS A 64 8.13 7.96 1.92
CA LYS A 64 8.00 9.24 1.21
C LYS A 64 8.95 9.31 0.02
N VAL A 65 10.22 8.93 0.19
CA VAL A 65 11.21 8.90 -0.92
C VAL A 65 10.76 7.94 -2.03
N VAL A 66 10.27 6.74 -1.68
CA VAL A 66 9.75 5.79 -2.68
C VAL A 66 8.53 6.35 -3.43
N LEU A 67 7.64 7.05 -2.74
CA LEU A 67 6.46 7.67 -3.38
C LEU A 67 6.84 8.85 -4.29
N MET A 68 7.90 9.59 -3.94
CA MET A 68 8.49 10.64 -4.79
C MET A 68 9.11 10.04 -6.06
N ASP A 69 9.94 9.00 -5.93
CA ASP A 69 10.52 8.27 -7.06
C ASP A 69 9.44 7.72 -8.02
N ARG A 70 8.34 7.23 -7.46
CA ARG A 70 7.20 6.71 -8.24
C ARG A 70 6.24 7.80 -8.75
N GLY A 71 6.52 9.08 -8.50
CA GLY A 71 5.74 10.21 -9.01
C GLY A 71 4.32 10.30 -8.45
N CYS A 72 4.10 9.81 -7.23
CA CYS A 72 2.76 9.69 -6.64
C CYS A 72 2.65 10.28 -5.22
N TRP A 73 3.72 10.91 -4.71
CA TRP A 73 3.69 11.65 -3.44
C TRP A 73 2.68 12.81 -3.43
N SER A 74 2.49 13.49 -4.57
CA SER A 74 1.52 14.59 -4.73
C SER A 74 0.08 14.19 -4.36
N PHE A 75 -0.30 12.92 -4.52
CA PHE A 75 -1.61 12.42 -4.11
C PHE A 75 -1.78 12.35 -2.58
N ILE A 76 -0.69 12.14 -1.83
CA ILE A 76 -0.73 12.09 -0.35
C ILE A 76 -1.00 13.49 0.23
N ILE A 77 -0.39 14.50 -0.37
CA ILE A 77 -0.47 15.90 0.08
C ILE A 77 -1.55 16.72 -0.65
N GLU A 78 -2.35 16.09 -1.52
CA GLU A 78 -3.41 16.75 -2.32
C GLU A 78 -2.93 17.89 -3.22
N GLU A 79 -1.68 17.87 -3.65
CA GLU A 79 -1.17 18.84 -4.62
C GLU A 79 -1.50 18.47 -6.08
N ASP A 80 -1.82 17.19 -6.35
CA ASP A 80 -2.16 16.74 -7.70
C ASP A 80 -3.55 17.26 -8.09
N LYS A 81 -3.61 18.08 -9.14
CA LYS A 81 -4.88 18.58 -9.68
C LYS A 81 -5.67 17.41 -10.30
N PRO A 82 -7.00 17.37 -10.15
CA PRO A 82 -7.81 16.41 -10.87
C PRO A 82 -7.59 16.57 -12.38
N CYS A 83 -7.62 15.43 -13.08
CA CYS A 83 -7.46 15.41 -14.53
C CYS A 83 -8.54 16.32 -15.18
N PRO A 84 -8.17 17.29 -16.04
CA PRO A 84 -9.14 18.16 -16.71
C PRO A 84 -10.16 17.35 -17.52
N GLU A 85 -11.40 17.84 -17.66
CA GLU A 85 -12.42 17.15 -18.47
C GLU A 85 -11.98 16.96 -19.93
N GLN A 86 -11.22 17.91 -20.46
CA GLN A 86 -10.70 17.93 -21.83
C GLN A 86 -9.41 17.10 -22.01
N ALA A 87 -8.93 16.44 -20.95
CA ALA A 87 -7.73 15.63 -21.03
C ALA A 87 -7.92 14.46 -22.00
N THR A 88 -6.84 14.12 -22.69
CA THR A 88 -6.77 12.95 -23.53
C THR A 88 -6.98 11.67 -22.71
N GLU A 89 -7.45 10.60 -23.36
CA GLU A 89 -7.61 9.30 -22.69
C GLU A 89 -6.27 8.78 -22.10
N LYS A 90 -5.15 9.13 -22.74
CA LYS A 90 -3.81 8.81 -22.23
C LYS A 90 -3.53 9.52 -20.90
N GLU A 91 -3.81 10.81 -20.79
CA GLU A 91 -3.59 11.58 -19.55
C GLU A 91 -4.50 11.10 -18.41
N LYS A 92 -5.77 10.78 -18.71
CA LYS A 92 -6.69 10.17 -17.74
C LYS A 92 -6.17 8.83 -17.25
N PHE A 93 -5.69 7.99 -18.16
CA PHE A 93 -5.08 6.71 -17.82
C PHE A 93 -3.84 6.88 -16.93
N GLU A 94 -2.93 7.77 -17.29
CA GLU A 94 -1.72 8.06 -16.50
C GLU A 94 -2.06 8.60 -15.11
N TYR A 95 -3.07 9.46 -14.99
CA TYR A 95 -3.55 9.95 -13.69
C TYR A 95 -4.06 8.82 -12.80
N VAL A 96 -4.97 7.97 -13.32
CA VAL A 96 -5.50 6.82 -12.58
C VAL A 96 -4.40 5.84 -12.22
N TRP A 97 -3.47 5.60 -13.14
CA TRP A 97 -2.31 4.73 -12.93
C TRP A 97 -1.43 5.23 -11.78
N ARG A 98 -1.04 6.52 -11.77
CA ARG A 98 -0.24 7.09 -10.68
C ARG A 98 -0.98 7.01 -9.33
N LYS A 99 -2.30 7.23 -9.32
CA LYS A 99 -3.13 7.08 -8.12
C LYS A 99 -3.13 5.65 -7.57
N GLN A 100 -3.30 4.64 -8.43
CA GLN A 100 -3.22 3.22 -8.03
C GLN A 100 -1.80 2.81 -7.63
N ARG A 101 -0.77 3.35 -8.29
CA ARG A 101 0.65 3.14 -7.94
C ARG A 101 0.96 3.67 -6.54
N CYS A 102 0.33 4.76 -6.11
CA CYS A 102 0.43 5.29 -4.75
C CYS A 102 0.00 4.26 -3.69
N TYR A 103 -1.25 3.78 -3.77
CA TYR A 103 -1.79 2.79 -2.83
C TYR A 103 -0.99 1.49 -2.83
N THR A 104 -0.67 0.95 -4.02
CA THR A 104 0.05 -0.32 -4.14
C THR A 104 1.47 -0.25 -3.57
N THR A 105 2.13 0.91 -3.67
CA THR A 105 3.44 1.16 -3.05
C THR A 105 3.35 1.07 -1.53
N ILE A 106 2.38 1.77 -0.94
CA ILE A 106 2.12 1.72 0.51
C ILE A 106 1.81 0.28 0.94
N TYR A 107 0.91 -0.41 0.25
CA TYR A 107 0.55 -1.80 0.53
C TYR A 107 1.76 -2.75 0.53
N GLN A 108 2.68 -2.60 -0.42
CA GLN A 108 3.90 -3.42 -0.51
C GLN A 108 4.89 -3.15 0.62
N GLY A 109 4.91 -1.92 1.13
CA GLY A 109 5.80 -1.47 2.18
C GLY A 109 5.37 -1.83 3.60
N ILE A 110 4.29 -2.58 3.78
CA ILE A 110 3.74 -2.90 5.10
C ILE A 110 3.84 -4.41 5.36
N GLU A 111 4.15 -4.80 6.60
CA GLU A 111 4.07 -6.20 6.98
C GLU A 111 2.64 -6.75 6.90
N ARG A 112 2.51 -8.04 6.57
CA ARG A 112 1.20 -8.68 6.36
C ARG A 112 0.24 -8.50 7.55
N LYS A 113 0.77 -8.46 8.78
CA LYS A 113 -0.01 -8.32 10.02
C LYS A 113 -0.77 -6.98 10.11
N PHE A 114 -0.31 -5.93 9.41
CA PHE A 114 -0.95 -4.62 9.43
C PHE A 114 -1.79 -4.31 8.18
N LEU A 115 -1.76 -5.15 7.14
CA LEU A 115 -2.63 -5.02 5.98
C LEU A 115 -4.12 -4.90 6.33
N PRO A 116 -4.65 -5.57 7.39
CA PRO A 116 -6.03 -5.38 7.80
C PRO A 116 -6.41 -3.93 8.13
N LEU A 117 -5.45 -3.07 8.51
CA LEU A 117 -5.70 -1.65 8.81
C LEU A 117 -6.18 -0.87 7.58
N ILE A 118 -5.65 -1.20 6.40
CA ILE A 118 -5.91 -0.46 5.15
C ILE A 118 -6.76 -1.26 4.14
N ARG A 119 -7.32 -2.41 4.54
CA ARG A 119 -8.03 -3.33 3.64
C ARG A 119 -9.28 -2.75 2.99
N HIS A 120 -9.88 -1.73 3.62
CA HIS A 120 -11.13 -1.12 3.17
C HIS A 120 -10.92 0.08 2.24
N THR A 121 -9.68 0.55 2.11
CA THR A 121 -9.34 1.65 1.21
C THR A 121 -8.51 1.15 0.03
N ARG A 122 -8.60 1.88 -1.08
CA ARG A 122 -7.71 1.80 -2.25
C ARG A 122 -7.10 3.17 -2.56
N ASP A 123 -7.30 4.14 -1.68
CA ASP A 123 -6.78 5.49 -1.81
C ASP A 123 -5.46 5.59 -1.04
N GLY A 124 -4.42 6.08 -1.71
CA GLY A 124 -3.09 6.18 -1.12
C GLY A 124 -3.03 7.14 0.07
N LYS A 125 -3.76 8.26 0.01
CA LYS A 125 -3.80 9.26 1.08
C LYS A 125 -4.53 8.72 2.29
N GLU A 126 -5.67 8.09 2.09
CA GLU A 126 -6.42 7.46 3.18
C GLU A 126 -5.59 6.37 3.87
N ALA A 127 -4.94 5.49 3.09
CA ALA A 127 -4.04 4.47 3.63
C ALA A 127 -2.88 5.10 4.44
N TRP A 128 -2.25 6.15 3.92
CA TRP A 128 -1.20 6.88 4.61
C TRP A 128 -1.67 7.47 5.94
N ASN A 129 -2.85 8.09 5.96
CA ASN A 129 -3.42 8.70 7.17
C ASN A 129 -3.81 7.66 8.22
N ILE A 130 -4.35 6.51 7.82
CA ILE A 130 -4.63 5.39 8.72
C ILE A 130 -3.32 4.95 9.39
N LEU A 131 -2.25 4.72 8.62
CA LEU A 131 -0.96 4.29 9.18
C LEU A 131 -0.38 5.37 10.10
N LYS A 132 -0.43 6.63 9.70
CA LYS A 132 -0.02 7.76 10.53
C LYS A 132 -0.75 7.78 11.87
N SER A 133 -2.07 7.65 11.87
CA SER A 133 -2.86 7.63 13.10
C SER A 133 -2.58 6.43 14.02
N ASN A 134 -2.14 5.30 13.47
CA ASN A 134 -1.90 4.07 14.24
C ASN A 134 -0.48 3.99 14.80
N PHE A 135 0.51 4.55 14.11
CA PHE A 135 1.92 4.35 14.43
C PHE A 135 2.68 5.62 14.75
N GLU A 136 2.16 6.80 14.42
CA GLU A 136 2.77 8.04 14.86
C GLU A 136 2.54 8.17 16.38
N PRO A 137 3.60 8.28 17.18
CA PRO A 137 3.44 8.43 18.63
C PRO A 137 2.64 9.70 18.89
N THR A 138 1.42 9.54 19.40
CA THR A 138 0.68 10.68 19.95
C THR A 138 1.42 11.11 21.20
N SER A 139 2.04 12.30 21.14
CA SER A 139 2.82 13.04 22.14
C SER A 139 3.43 12.28 23.34
N LYS A 140 4.64 12.71 23.79
CA LYS A 140 5.27 12.17 25.03
C LYS A 140 4.32 12.12 26.23
N ALA A 141 3.38 13.07 26.33
CA ALA A 141 2.36 13.09 27.38
C ALA A 141 1.38 11.92 27.31
N ARG A 142 0.89 11.54 26.12
CA ARG A 142 -0.03 10.40 25.99
C ARG A 142 0.69 9.07 26.12
N LEU A 143 1.96 9.00 25.68
CA LEU A 143 2.82 7.86 25.97
C LEU A 143 3.06 7.69 27.48
N ALA A 144 3.27 8.78 28.22
CA ALA A 144 3.39 8.75 29.68
C ALA A 144 2.10 8.26 30.34
N VAL A 145 0.93 8.77 29.93
CA VAL A 145 -0.38 8.29 30.42
C VAL A 145 -0.57 6.79 30.17
N LEU A 146 -0.24 6.29 28.98
CA LEU A 146 -0.37 4.85 28.67
C LEU A 146 0.60 3.98 29.49
N ILE A 147 1.78 4.50 29.81
CA ILE A 147 2.74 3.82 30.69
C ILE A 147 2.21 3.80 32.12
N ASP A 148 1.71 4.93 32.63
CA ASP A 148 1.13 5.04 33.96
C ASP A 148 -0.09 4.11 34.11
N GLU A 149 -1.03 4.11 33.15
CA GLU A 149 -2.18 3.19 33.11
C GLU A 149 -1.74 1.71 33.09
N PHE A 150 -0.68 1.37 32.33
CA PHE A 150 -0.17 0.00 32.28
C PHE A 150 0.43 -0.46 33.62
N PHE A 151 1.13 0.42 34.33
CA PHE A 151 1.69 0.11 35.65
C PHE A 151 0.62 0.05 36.74
N GLU A 152 -0.41 0.88 36.69
CA GLU A 152 -1.56 0.81 37.60
C GLU A 152 -2.34 -0.51 37.42
N LEU A 153 -2.54 -0.97 36.18
CA LEU A 153 -3.16 -2.28 35.90
C LEU A 153 -2.33 -3.47 36.39
N LYS A 154 -1.02 -3.29 36.61
CA LYS A 154 -0.13 -4.33 37.15
C LYS A 154 -0.12 -4.37 38.67
N PHE A 155 -0.70 -3.38 39.35
CA PHE A 155 -0.79 -3.33 40.79
C PHE A 155 -2.24 -3.57 41.23
N ASN A 156 -2.66 -4.82 41.25
CA ASN A 156 -3.88 -5.24 41.95
C ASN A 156 -3.47 -5.91 43.27
N PRO A 157 -3.39 -5.18 44.40
CA PRO A 157 -3.00 -5.74 45.70
C PRO A 157 -4.06 -6.64 46.35
N GLU A 158 -5.17 -6.94 45.67
CA GLU A 158 -6.28 -7.76 46.23
C GLU A 158 -6.20 -9.26 45.90
N GLU A 159 -5.05 -9.80 45.52
CA GLU A 159 -4.82 -11.27 45.41
C GLU A 159 -3.83 -11.83 46.44
N GLU A 160 -3.78 -11.28 47.65
CA GLU A 160 -3.26 -11.99 48.83
C GLU A 160 -4.36 -12.15 49.87
N ASN A 161 -5.04 -13.30 49.79
CA ASN A 161 -6.01 -13.84 50.74
C ASN A 161 -5.31 -14.59 51.89
#